data_AF-A0A1C5D786-F1
#
_entry.id   AF-A0A1C5D786-F1
#
_cell.length_a   1.000
_cell.length_b   1.000
_cell.length_c   1.000
_cell.angle_alpha   90.00
_cell.angle_beta   90.00
_cell.angle_gamma   90.00
#
_symmetry.space_group_name_H-M   'P 1'
#
loop_
_entity.id
_entity.type
_entity.pdbx_description
1 polymer ?
#
loop_
_entity_poly.entity_id
_entity_poly.type
_entity_poly.pdbx_seq_one_letter_code
_entity_poly.pdbx_strand_id
1 'polypeptide(L)'
;MSPYRYRCGQCRATSPPTITQAEAEAHRDHHRASVHGGLAPDGEDIETVRGDAARNPDTRYLSTRAALIGIGLLALASLISRVLDR
;
A
#
# COMPACT_ATOMS: atom_id res chain seq x y z
N MET A 1 2.37 -13.96 7.55
CA MET A 1 1.38 -13.29 8.43
C MET A 1 0.50 -12.41 7.58
N SER A 2 -0.81 -12.41 7.84
CA SER A 2 -1.75 -11.50 7.19
C SER A 2 -1.73 -10.15 7.92
N PRO A 3 -1.60 -9.01 7.23
CA PRO A 3 -1.64 -7.70 7.88
C PRO A 3 -3.03 -7.41 8.45
N TYR A 4 -3.10 -6.43 9.34
CA TYR A 4 -4.31 -5.98 10.03
C TYR A 4 -4.73 -4.61 9.51
N ARG A 5 -6.02 -4.26 9.57
CA ARG A 5 -6.49 -2.90 9.31
C ARG A 5 -7.65 -2.56 10.22
N TYR A 6 -7.72 -1.30 10.63
CA TYR A 6 -8.88 -0.75 11.34
C TYR A 6 -9.92 -0.25 10.34
N ARG A 7 -11.20 -0.49 10.62
CA ARG A 7 -12.34 0.04 9.87
C ARG A 7 -13.36 0.67 10.82
N CYS A 8 -13.77 1.91 10.54
CA CYS A 8 -14.89 2.55 11.24
C CYS A 8 -16.14 2.50 10.34
N GLY A 9 -17.18 1.78 10.78
CA GLY A 9 -18.44 1.65 10.04
C GLY A 9 -19.17 2.98 9.88
N GLN A 10 -19.22 3.79 10.94
CA GLN A 10 -19.90 5.09 10.93
C GLN A 10 -19.27 6.10 9.96
N CYS A 11 -17.95 6.24 9.98
CA CYS A 11 -17.22 7.16 9.09
C CYS A 11 -16.96 6.60 7.70
N ARG A 12 -17.13 5.28 7.52
CA ARG A 12 -16.66 4.53 6.35
C ARG A 12 -15.16 4.72 6.07
N ALA A 13 -14.39 4.97 7.13
CA ALA A 13 -12.94 5.13 7.06
C ALA A 13 -12.25 3.77 7.25
N THR A 14 -11.10 3.59 6.59
CA THR A 14 -10.28 2.38 6.72
C THR A 14 -8.83 2.79 6.81
N SER A 15 -8.11 2.26 7.79
CA SER A 15 -6.69 2.54 7.96
C SER A 15 -5.85 1.81 6.91
N PRO A 16 -4.62 2.29 6.63
CA PRO A 16 -3.63 1.48 5.95
C PRO A 16 -3.44 0.12 6.65
N PRO A 17 -3.08 -0.94 5.90
CA PRO A 17 -2.72 -2.22 6.49
C PRO A 17 -1.44 -2.10 7.34
N THR A 18 -1.43 -2.73 8.50
CA THR A 18 -0.32 -2.77 9.46
C THR A 18 0.16 -4.20 9.66
N ILE A 19 1.41 -4.37 10.07
CA ILE A 19 2.02 -5.70 10.23
C ILE A 19 1.45 -6.37 11.49
N THR A 20 1.21 -5.58 12.52
CA THR A 20 0.72 -6.05 13.81
C THR A 20 -0.70 -5.55 14.10
N GLN A 21 -1.42 -6.31 14.91
CA GLN A 21 -2.72 -5.92 15.41
C GLN A 21 -2.64 -4.66 16.29
N ALA A 22 -1.58 -4.52 17.09
CA ALA A 22 -1.36 -3.37 17.97
C ALA A 22 -1.26 -2.04 17.20
N GLU A 23 -0.64 -2.04 16.02
CA GLU A 23 -0.61 -0.85 15.16
C GLU A 23 -2.00 -0.48 14.62
N ALA A 24 -2.84 -1.47 14.28
CA ALA A 24 -4.23 -1.21 13.88
C ALA A 24 -5.06 -0.68 15.06
N GLU A 25 -4.81 -1.15 16.28
CA GLU A 25 -5.41 -0.62 17.50
C GLU A 25 -4.97 0.83 17.76
N ALA A 26 -3.70 1.17 17.52
CA ALA A 26 -3.22 2.54 17.63
C ALA A 26 -3.94 3.48 16.62
N HIS A 27 -4.18 3.03 15.39
CA HIS A 27 -4.99 3.78 14.43
C HIS A 27 -6.44 3.99 14.91
N ARG A 28 -7.06 2.96 15.47
CA ARG A 28 -8.40 3.06 16.06
C ARG A 28 -8.43 4.09 17.19
N ASP A 29 -7.50 4.01 18.13
CA ASP A 29 -7.50 4.88 19.30
C ASP A 29 -7.21 6.33 18.92
N HIS A 30 -6.30 6.55 17.98
CA HIS A 30 -6.08 7.87 17.38
C HIS A 30 -7.34 8.41 16.68
N HIS A 31 -8.03 7.57 15.91
CA HIS A 31 -9.27 7.96 15.24
C HIS A 31 -10.38 8.30 16.23
N ARG A 32 -10.58 7.48 17.26
CA ARG A 32 -11.54 7.74 18.34
C ARG A 32 -11.24 9.08 19.00
N ALA A 33 -9.98 9.33 19.39
CA ALA A 33 -9.59 10.56 20.05
C ALA A 33 -9.80 11.81 19.18
N SER A 34 -9.44 11.73 17.90
CA SER A 34 -9.48 12.89 16.99
C SER A 34 -10.85 13.16 16.35
N VAL A 35 -11.66 12.12 16.11
CA VAL A 35 -12.93 12.22 15.37
C VAL A 35 -14.15 11.99 16.26
N HIS A 36 -14.04 11.12 17.28
CA HIS A 36 -15.17 10.73 18.14
C HIS A 36 -15.01 11.19 19.60
N GLY A 37 -14.07 12.09 19.89
CA GLY A 37 -13.85 12.60 21.26
C GLY A 37 -13.44 11.51 22.25
N GLY A 38 -12.84 10.43 21.77
CA GLY A 38 -12.43 9.26 22.55
C GLY A 38 -13.49 8.15 22.67
N LEU A 39 -14.71 8.37 22.17
CA LEU A 39 -15.77 7.37 22.22
C LEU A 39 -15.57 6.29 21.16
N ALA A 40 -16.05 5.07 21.45
CA ALA A 40 -16.08 3.97 20.52
C ALA A 40 -17.33 4.10 19.62
N PRO A 41 -17.17 4.34 18.30
CA PRO A 41 -18.28 4.39 17.36
C PRO A 41 -18.84 2.99 17.07
N ASP A 42 -20.12 2.92 16.76
CA ASP A 42 -20.76 1.67 16.35
C ASP A 42 -20.21 1.15 15.02
N GLY A 43 -20.10 -0.17 14.91
CA GLY A 43 -19.67 -0.85 13.69
C GLY A 43 -18.18 -0.65 13.35
N GLU A 44 -17.34 -0.38 14.35
CA GLU A 44 -15.90 -0.42 14.18
C GLU A 44 -15.34 -1.84 14.34
N ASP A 45 -14.29 -2.17 13.58
CA ASP A 45 -13.69 -3.49 13.57
C ASP A 45 -12.20 -3.46 13.22
N ILE A 46 -11.46 -4.50 13.60
CA ILE A 46 -10.08 -4.75 13.17
C ILE A 46 -10.08 -6.04 12.35
N GLU A 47 -9.87 -5.88 11.05
CA GLU A 47 -9.96 -6.96 10.08
C GLU A 47 -8.57 -7.50 9.74
N THR A 48 -8.46 -8.82 9.56
CA THR A 48 -7.27 -9.44 8.95
C THR A 48 -7.37 -9.38 7.43
N VAL A 49 -6.33 -8.87 6.79
CA VAL A 49 -6.26 -8.72 5.33
C VAL A 49 -5.70 -10.01 4.72
N ARG A 50 -6.57 -10.85 4.14
CA ARG A 50 -6.15 -12.03 3.37
C ARG A 50 -5.89 -11.68 1.92
N GLY A 51 -4.70 -12.04 1.41
CA GLY A 51 -4.38 -12.10 -0.02
C GLY A 51 -4.38 -10.72 -0.71
N ASP A 52 -3.36 -10.45 -1.50
CA ASP A 52 -3.28 -9.31 -2.45
C ASP A 52 -3.08 -7.91 -1.82
N ALA A 53 -3.78 -7.56 -0.75
CA ALA A 53 -3.66 -6.26 -0.06
C ALA A 53 -2.50 -6.22 0.98
N ALA A 54 -1.81 -7.35 1.18
CA ALA A 54 -0.50 -7.39 1.83
C ALA A 54 0.65 -6.99 0.89
N ARG A 55 0.35 -6.57 -0.35
CA ARG A 55 1.35 -6.02 -1.27
C ARG A 55 1.94 -4.75 -0.65
N ASN A 56 3.21 -4.87 -0.27
CA ASN A 56 4.04 -3.85 0.37
C ASN A 56 3.75 -2.42 -0.17
N PRO A 57 3.25 -1.48 0.65
CA PRO A 57 3.00 -0.11 0.22
C PRO A 57 4.29 0.64 -0.19
N ASP A 58 5.47 0.17 0.23
CA ASP A 58 6.76 0.75 -0.13
C ASP A 58 7.32 0.27 -1.47
N THR A 59 6.64 -0.67 -2.17
CA THR A 59 6.97 -0.89 -3.58
C THR A 59 6.51 0.30 -4.40
N ARG A 60 7.39 1.32 -4.51
CA ARG A 60 7.29 2.39 -5.50
C ARG A 60 7.02 1.73 -6.85
N TYR A 61 5.77 1.80 -7.30
CA TYR A 61 5.40 1.35 -8.62
C TYR A 61 6.33 2.07 -9.60
N LEU A 62 7.17 1.33 -10.32
CA LEU A 62 7.87 1.89 -11.48
C LEU A 62 6.77 2.47 -12.36
N SER A 63 6.77 3.79 -12.52
CA SER A 63 5.80 4.42 -13.42
C SER A 63 5.92 3.75 -14.78
N THR A 64 4.81 3.53 -15.47
CA THR A 64 4.81 2.93 -16.82
C THR A 64 5.79 3.68 -17.73
N ARG A 65 5.94 5.00 -17.54
CA ARG A 65 6.93 5.82 -18.22
C ARG A 65 8.37 5.39 -17.92
N ALA A 66 8.74 5.22 -16.65
CA ALA A 66 10.08 4.76 -16.29
C ALA A 66 10.40 3.37 -16.86
N ALA A 67 9.42 2.46 -16.84
CA ALA A 67 9.56 1.15 -17.45
C ALA A 67 9.79 1.23 -18.98
N LEU A 68 8.99 2.05 -19.68
CA LEU A 68 9.12 2.25 -21.13
C LEU A 68 10.45 2.90 -21.51
N ILE A 69 10.92 3.88 -20.74
CA ILE A 69 12.24 4.52 -20.96
C ILE A 69 13.35 3.47 -20.81
N GLY A 70 13.31 2.66 -19.75
CA GLY A 70 14.29 1.60 -19.54
C GLY A 70 14.32 0.58 -20.69
N ILE A 71 13.15 0.12 -21.14
CA ILE A 71 13.03 -0.78 -22.29
C ILE A 71 13.56 -0.13 -23.58
N GLY A 72 13.25 1.15 -23.81
CA GLY A 72 13.72 1.90 -24.96
C GLY A 72 15.25 2.05 -24.99
N LEU A 73 15.87 2.35 -23.86
CA LEU A 73 17.33 2.43 -23.73
C LEU A 73 18.00 1.08 -24.00
N LEU A 74 17.44 -0.01 -23.46
CA LEU A 74 17.94 -1.36 -23.71
C LEU A 74 17.83 -1.74 -25.20
N ALA A 75 16.72 -1.44 -25.85
CA ALA A 75 16.52 -1.69 -27.27
C ALA A 75 17.51 -0.89 -28.14
N LEU A 76 17.72 0.39 -27.81
CA LEU A 76 18.68 1.26 -28.51
C LEU A 76 20.12 0.76 -28.36
N ALA A 77 20.54 0.41 -27.14
CA ALA A 77 21.86 -0.15 -26.88
C ALA A 77 22.09 -1.43 -27.69
N SER A 78 21.10 -2.33 -27.71
CA SER A 78 21.18 -3.58 -28.48
C SER A 78 21.27 -3.34 -30.00
N LEU A 79 20.60 -2.30 -30.52
CA LEU A 79 20.71 -1.91 -31.92
C LEU A 79 22.12 -1.37 -32.24
N ILE A 80 22.67 -0.50 -31.39
CA ILE A 80 24.00 0.08 -31.57
C ILE A 80 25.07 -1.02 -31.54
N SER A 81 25.01 -1.95 -30.59
CA SER A 81 25.94 -3.09 -30.53
C SER A 81 25.94 -3.90 -31.83
N ARG A 82 24.76 -4.18 -32.42
CA ARG A 82 24.67 -4.91 -33.69
C ARG A 82 25.26 -4.16 -34.89
N VAL A 83 25.26 -2.84 -34.86
CA VAL A 83 25.83 -2.01 -35.93
C VAL A 83 27.35 -1.87 -35.76
N LEU A 84 27.84 -1.82 -34.53
CA LEU A 84 29.28 -1.75 -34.23
C LEU A 84 30.00 -3.09 -34.36
N ASP A 85 29.31 -4.21 -34.13
CA ASP A 85 29.84 -5.58 -34.35
C ASP A 85 29.82 -5.99 -35.84
N ARG A 86 29.40 -5.11 -36.75
CA ARG A 86 29.43 -5.30 -38.21
C ARG A 86 30.59 -4.55 -38.85
#